data_AF-F0STU9-F1
#
_entry.id   AF-F0STU9-F1
#
_cell.length_a   1.000
_cell.length_b   1.000
_cell.length_c   1.000
_cell.angle_alpha   90.00
_cell.angle_beta   90.00
_cell.angle_gamma   90.00
#
_symmetry.space_group_name_H-M   'P 1'
#
loop_
_entity.id
_entity.type
_entity.pdbx_description
1 polymer ?
#
loop_
_entity_poly.entity_id
_entity_poly.type
_entity_poly.pdbx_seq_one_letter_code
_entity_poly.pdbx_strand_id
1 'polypeptide(L)'
;MTLSKKIEQALQDELKQENIKTVIEIAEFLKFKETQQQWNKINESEPKYITETERAKLNDLKSKGEFVEQRDLLDELGIHEDEI
;
A
#
# COMPACT_ATOMS: atom_id res chain seq x y z
N MET A 1 3.48 4.31 19.19
CA MET A 1 2.85 3.04 19.64
C MET A 1 2.19 2.40 18.41
N THR A 2 2.53 1.16 18.06
CA THR A 2 2.00 0.47 16.85
C THR A 2 0.60 -0.10 17.08
N LEU A 3 -0.14 -0.39 16.00
CA LEU A 3 -1.48 -1.01 16.08
C LEU A 3 -1.44 -2.34 16.84
N SER A 4 -0.46 -3.18 16.52
CA SER A 4 -0.24 -4.49 17.14
C SER A 4 -0.04 -4.36 18.67
N LYS A 5 0.76 -3.38 19.13
CA LYS A 5 0.96 -3.12 20.57
C LYS A 5 -0.30 -2.65 21.30
N LYS A 6 -1.17 -1.88 20.62
CA LYS A 6 -2.46 -1.44 21.19
C LYS A 6 -3.42 -2.60 21.35
N ILE A 7 -3.49 -3.49 20.35
CA ILE A 7 -4.34 -4.69 20.36
C ILE A 7 -3.87 -5.65 21.46
N GLU A 8 -2.56 -5.86 21.59
CA GLU A 8 -1.97 -6.69 22.63
C GLU A 8 -2.31 -6.17 24.03
N GLN A 9 -2.11 -4.88 24.30
CA GLN A 9 -2.46 -4.27 25.59
C GLN A 9 -3.97 -4.31 25.89
N ALA A 10 -4.82 -4.21 24.87
CA ALA A 10 -6.27 -4.22 25.05
C ALA A 10 -6.83 -5.63 25.33
N LEU A 11 -6.18 -6.67 24.78
CA LEU A 11 -6.73 -8.03 24.79
C LEU A 11 -5.90 -9.03 25.63
N GLN A 12 -4.77 -8.60 26.21
CA GLN A 12 -3.85 -9.44 27.00
C GLN A 12 -4.54 -10.21 28.14
N ASP A 13 -5.58 -9.63 28.75
CA ASP A 13 -6.30 -10.22 29.87
C ASP A 13 -7.57 -10.99 29.42
N GLU A 14 -7.98 -10.81 28.16
CA GLU A 14 -9.23 -11.36 27.62
C GLU A 14 -9.02 -12.59 26.73
N LEU A 15 -7.84 -12.71 26.10
CA LEU A 15 -7.54 -13.72 25.10
C LEU A 15 -6.19 -14.40 25.33
N LYS A 16 -6.10 -15.66 24.91
CA LYS A 16 -4.80 -16.35 24.78
C LYS A 16 -3.95 -15.65 23.73
N GLN A 17 -2.64 -15.67 23.91
CA GLN A 17 -1.68 -15.01 23.02
C GLN A 17 -1.82 -15.41 21.54
N GLU A 18 -2.14 -16.68 21.24
CA GLU A 18 -2.41 -17.17 19.88
C GLU A 18 -3.62 -16.48 19.23
N ASN A 19 -4.67 -16.22 20.02
CA ASN A 19 -5.85 -15.51 19.56
C ASN A 19 -5.55 -14.02 19.34
N ILE A 20 -4.73 -13.42 20.21
CA ILE A 20 -4.27 -12.02 20.06
C ILE A 20 -3.48 -11.87 18.76
N LYS A 21 -2.57 -12.82 18.46
CA LYS A 21 -1.82 -12.82 17.20
C LYS A 21 -2.75 -12.86 15.99
N THR A 22 -3.74 -13.74 16.00
CA THR A 22 -4.75 -13.85 14.94
C THR A 22 -5.52 -12.53 14.74
N VAL A 23 -5.90 -11.86 15.83
CA VAL A 23 -6.60 -10.56 15.77
C VAL A 23 -5.70 -9.49 15.16
N ILE A 24 -4.40 -9.47 15.52
CA ILE A 24 -3.42 -8.55 14.93
C ILE A 24 -3.30 -8.77 13.43
N GLU A 25 -3.15 -10.02 12.99
CA GLU A 25 -3.03 -10.38 11.56
C GLU A 25 -4.27 -9.94 10.76
N ILE A 26 -5.48 -10.17 11.31
CA ILE A 26 -6.73 -9.72 10.69
C ILE A 26 -6.79 -8.19 10.61
N ALA A 27 -6.41 -7.49 11.68
CA ALA A 27 -6.43 -6.03 11.71
C ALA A 27 -5.45 -5.42 10.69
N GLU A 28 -4.26 -6.00 10.56
CA GLU A 28 -3.26 -5.58 9.56
C GLU A 28 -3.74 -5.86 8.14
N PHE A 29 -4.35 -7.02 7.89
CA PHE A 29 -4.96 -7.34 6.59
C PHE A 29 -6.09 -6.38 6.22
N LEU A 30 -6.97 -6.05 7.17
CA LEU A 30 -8.07 -5.11 6.93
C LEU A 30 -7.55 -3.70 6.64
N LYS A 31 -6.53 -3.24 7.38
CA LYS A 31 -5.86 -1.96 7.12
C LYS A 31 -5.27 -1.93 5.71
N PHE A 32 -4.54 -2.98 5.32
CA PHE A 32 -3.99 -3.10 3.97
C PHE A 32 -5.10 -3.04 2.91
N LYS A 33 -6.20 -3.78 3.10
CA LYS A 33 -7.34 -3.79 2.17
C LYS A 33 -8.00 -2.41 2.04
N GLU A 34 -8.13 -1.67 3.14
CA GLU A 34 -8.66 -0.31 3.13
C GLU A 34 -7.75 0.64 2.33
N THR A 35 -6.44 0.57 2.54
CA THR A 35 -5.45 1.33 1.74
C THR A 35 -5.56 0.99 0.26
N GLN A 36 -5.65 -0.30 -0.10
CA GLN A 36 -5.85 -0.71 -1.50
C GLN A 36 -7.16 -0.18 -2.08
N GLN A 37 -8.24 -0.14 -1.29
CA GLN A 37 -9.51 0.44 -1.73
C GLN A 37 -9.39 1.93 -2.03
N GLN A 38 -8.61 2.69 -1.26
CA GLN A 38 -8.35 4.10 -1.55
C GLN A 38 -7.57 4.28 -2.87
N TRP A 39 -6.54 3.46 -3.10
CA TRP A 39 -5.82 3.47 -4.37
C TRP A 39 -6.70 3.09 -5.56
N ASN A 40 -7.60 2.12 -5.39
CA ASN A 40 -8.56 1.77 -6.44
C ASN A 40 -9.49 2.94 -6.78
N LYS A 41 -9.98 3.70 -5.80
CA LYS A 41 -10.78 4.91 -6.04
C LYS A 41 -10.01 5.99 -6.80
N ILE A 42 -8.72 6.13 -6.50
CA ILE A 42 -7.83 7.05 -7.23
C ILE A 42 -7.71 6.59 -8.68
N ASN A 43 -7.45 5.31 -8.92
CA ASN A 43 -7.38 4.73 -10.27
C ASN A 43 -8.71 4.84 -11.04
N GLU A 44 -9.85 4.63 -10.40
CA GLU A 44 -11.16 4.84 -11.01
C GLU A 44 -11.41 6.30 -11.40
N SER A 45 -10.76 7.24 -10.70
CA SER A 45 -10.82 8.66 -11.01
C SER A 45 -9.77 9.11 -12.02
N GLU A 46 -8.82 8.24 -12.41
CA GLU A 46 -7.78 8.48 -13.43
C GLU A 46 -8.34 9.11 -14.73
N PRO A 47 -9.46 8.64 -15.30
CA PRO A 47 -10.00 9.20 -16.55
C PRO A 47 -10.47 10.66 -16.45
N LYS A 48 -10.63 11.19 -15.24
CA LYS A 48 -10.96 12.61 -15.01
C LYS A 48 -9.74 13.53 -15.14
N TYR A 49 -8.54 12.98 -14.98
CA TYR A 49 -7.29 13.74 -14.93
C TYR A 49 -6.38 13.45 -16.12
N ILE A 50 -6.51 12.27 -16.73
CA ILE A 50 -5.72 11.83 -17.89
C ILE A 50 -6.69 11.49 -19.02
N THR A 51 -6.49 12.10 -20.19
CA THR A 51 -7.27 11.77 -21.39
C THR A 51 -6.89 10.40 -21.95
N GLU A 52 -7.78 9.76 -22.72
CA GLU A 52 -7.49 8.44 -23.30
C GLU A 52 -6.23 8.43 -24.18
N THR A 53 -5.94 9.53 -24.86
CA THR A 53 -4.73 9.71 -25.69
C THR A 53 -3.45 9.81 -24.86
N GLU A 54 -3.49 10.50 -23.72
CA GLU A 54 -2.37 10.55 -22.78
C GLU A 54 -2.14 9.20 -22.10
N ARG A 55 -3.22 8.50 -21.76
CA ARG A 55 -3.17 7.13 -21.22
C ARG A 55 -2.57 6.14 -22.21
N ALA A 56 -2.94 6.25 -23.49
CA ALA A 56 -2.35 5.45 -24.56
C ALA A 56 -0.84 5.72 -24.72
N LYS A 57 -0.41 6.98 -24.64
CA LYS A 57 1.02 7.33 -24.65
C LYS A 57 1.77 6.77 -23.43
N LEU A 58 1.20 6.86 -22.24
CA LEU A 58 1.79 6.27 -21.03
C LEU A 58 1.93 4.74 -21.14
N ASN A 59 0.94 4.05 -21.71
CA ASN A 59 1.00 2.62 -21.93
C ASN A 59 2.04 2.22 -22.99
N ASP A 60 2.20 3.01 -24.05
CA ASP A 60 3.25 2.83 -25.05
C ASP A 60 4.65 3.01 -24.44
N LEU A 61 4.85 4.05 -23.62
CA LEU A 61 6.09 4.28 -22.87
C LEU A 61 6.38 3.16 -21.86
N LYS A 62 5.36 2.66 -21.14
CA LYS A 62 5.48 1.49 -20.24
C LYS A 62 5.93 0.24 -20.99
N SER A 63 5.36 0.01 -22.17
CA SER A 63 5.67 -1.16 -23.00
C SER A 63 7.07 -1.09 -23.61
N LYS A 64 7.61 0.13 -23.80
CA LYS A 64 8.97 0.38 -24.29
C LYS A 64 10.04 0.25 -23.20
N GLY A 65 9.65 0.07 -21.94
CA GLY A 65 10.59 0.01 -20.81
C GLY A 65 11.26 1.34 -20.51
N GLU A 66 10.73 2.46 -21.02
CA GLU A 66 11.21 3.83 -20.71
C GLU A 66 10.65 4.32 -19.36
N PHE A 67 10.51 3.42 -18.39
CA PHE A 67 10.16 3.75 -17.02
C PHE A 67 11.26 3.22 -16.11
N VAL A 68 11.70 4.07 -15.20
CA VAL A 68 12.51 3.63 -14.07
C VAL A 68 11.55 2.98 -13.08
N GLU A 69 11.81 1.73 -12.72
CA GLU A 69 11.11 1.07 -11.61
C GLU A 69 11.22 1.97 -10.38
N GLN A 70 10.11 2.19 -9.66
CA GLN A 70 10.12 3.07 -8.49
C GLN A 70 11.20 2.64 -7.48
N ARG A 71 11.44 1.32 -7.35
CA ARG A 71 12.51 0.79 -6.51
C ARG A 71 13.90 1.24 -6.98
N ASP A 72 14.18 1.15 -8.27
CA ASP A 72 15.47 1.54 -8.85
C ASP A 72 15.70 3.06 -8.71
N LEU A 73 14.64 3.86 -8.88
CA LEU A 73 14.70 5.31 -8.67
C LEU A 73 14.93 5.67 -7.19
N LEU A 74 14.26 4.98 -6.27
CA LEU A 74 14.42 5.20 -4.84
C LEU A 74 15.83 4.82 -4.37
N ASP A 75 16.38 3.72 -4.90
CA ASP A 75 17.77 3.31 -4.64
C ASP A 75 18.77 4.33 -5.19
N GLU A 76 18.55 4.86 -6.41
CA GLU A 76 19.37 5.92 -7.00
C GLU A 76 19.31 7.22 -6.19
N LEU A 77 18.14 7.55 -5.62
CA LEU A 77 17.94 8.73 -4.77
C LEU A 77 18.38 8.51 -3.31
N GLY A 78 18.77 7.28 -2.94
CA GLY A 78 19.16 6.92 -1.58
C GLY A 78 18.03 6.99 -0.56
N ILE A 79 16.76 6.86 -1.02
CA ILE A 79 15.57 6.87 -0.18
C ILE A 79 15.17 5.42 0.07
N HIS A 80 15.08 5.03 1.33
CA HIS A 80 14.74 3.65 1.69
C HIS A 80 13.21 3.46 1.79
N GLU A 81 12.72 2.26 1.50
CA GLU A 81 11.28 1.92 1.45
C GLU A 81 10.55 2.16 2.80
N ASP A 82 11.31 2.25 3.89
CA ASP A 82 10.89 2.56 5.26
C ASP A 82 10.77 4.07 5.56
N GLU A 83 11.23 4.95 4.66
CA GLU A 83 11.08 6.41 4.76
C GLU A 83 9.82 6.95 4.06
N ILE A 84 9.01 6.06 3.46
CA ILE A 84 7.77 6.36 2.72
C ILE A 84 6.56 5.77 3.43
#